data_AF-A0A0E1W4B2-F1
#
_entry.id   AF-A0A0E1W4B2-F1
#
_cell.length_a   1.000
_cell.length_b   1.000
_cell.length_c   1.000
_cell.angle_alpha   90.00
_cell.angle_beta   90.00
_cell.angle_gamma   90.00
#
_symmetry.space_group_name_H-M   'P 1'
#
loop_
_entity.id
_entity.type
_entity.pdbx_description
1 polymer ?
#
loop_
_entity_poly.entity_id
_entity_poly.type
_entity_poly.pdbx_seq_one_letter_code
_entity_poly.pdbx_strand_id
1 'polypeptide(L)'
;MEHLVRIVNDTDRQILAWLRSQVGDERVERAAQHMGRVRKPYLSAVCRYLGVWPPISLRYPPRHGAVDHAVGDRYLTLIRQHLAAHTAGR
;
A
#
# COMPACT_ATOMS: atom_id res chain seq x y z
N MET A 1 6.55 -9.10 11.53
CA MET A 1 7.22 -8.08 10.69
C MET A 1 6.34 -6.93 10.21
N GLU A 2 5.12 -7.13 9.69
CA GLU A 2 4.28 -6.03 9.15
C GLU A 2 3.97 -4.91 10.15
N HIS A 3 3.99 -5.22 11.45
CA HIS A 3 3.81 -4.22 12.50
C HIS A 3 5.03 -3.29 12.68
N LEU A 4 6.21 -3.64 12.16
CA LEU A 4 7.46 -2.89 12.31
C LEU A 4 7.65 -1.82 11.23
N VAL A 5 6.95 -1.94 10.10
CA VAL A 5 7.02 -1.01 8.97
C VAL A 5 5.67 -0.37 8.71
N ARG A 6 5.66 0.83 8.17
CA ARG A 6 4.43 1.52 7.79
C ARG A 6 4.00 1.03 6.41
N ILE A 7 2.86 0.34 6.37
CA ILE A 7 2.20 -0.13 5.15
C ILE A 7 1.01 0.79 4.89
N VAL A 8 1.00 1.45 3.73
CA VAL A 8 -0.05 2.42 3.35
C VAL A 8 -0.93 1.88 2.22
N ASN A 9 -0.36 1.09 1.33
CA ASN A 9 -1.07 0.54 0.17
C ASN A 9 -0.70 -0.93 -0.09
N ASP A 10 -1.37 -1.55 -1.06
CA ASP A 10 -1.08 -2.93 -1.45
C ASP A 10 0.32 -3.07 -2.07
N THR A 11 0.76 -2.05 -2.80
CA THR A 11 2.12 -1.95 -3.34
C THR A 11 3.19 -2.12 -2.26
N ASP A 12 3.01 -1.50 -1.09
CA ASP A 12 3.91 -1.62 0.05
C ASP A 12 3.98 -3.07 0.56
N ARG A 13 2.86 -3.80 0.59
CA ARG A 13 2.86 -5.23 0.94
C ARG A 13 3.65 -6.06 -0.05
N GLN A 14 3.47 -5.79 -1.35
CA GLN A 14 4.22 -6.48 -2.40
C GLN A 14 5.73 -6.18 -2.30
N ILE A 15 6.10 -4.92 -2.06
CA ILE A 15 7.50 -4.52 -1.86
C ILE A 15 8.07 -5.19 -0.59
N LEU A 16 7.30 -5.29 0.49
CA LEU A 16 7.74 -5.99 1.71
C LEU A 16 7.97 -7.48 1.46
N ALA A 17 7.06 -8.16 0.76
CA ALA A 17 7.21 -9.57 0.41
C ALA A 17 8.45 -9.81 -0.46
N TRP A 18 8.67 -8.94 -1.46
CA TRP A 18 9.87 -8.96 -2.29
C TRP A 18 11.15 -8.73 -1.46
N LEU A 19 11.15 -7.71 -0.59
CA LEU A 19 12.29 -7.34 0.24
C LEU A 19 12.70 -8.49 1.16
N ARG A 20 11.71 -9.17 1.75
CA ARG A 20 11.89 -10.38 2.57
C ARG A 20 12.52 -11.52 1.77
N SER A 21 12.07 -11.74 0.54
CA SER A 21 12.64 -12.76 -0.35
C SER A 21 14.08 -12.46 -0.77
N GLN A 22 14.47 -11.19 -0.87
CA GLN A 22 15.81 -10.80 -1.36
C GLN A 22 16.85 -10.70 -0.25
N VAL A 23 16.48 -10.12 0.90
CA VAL A 23 17.43 -9.75 1.97
C VAL A 23 17.29 -10.64 3.20
N GLY A 24 16.19 -11.39 3.30
CA GLY A 24 15.87 -12.25 4.42
C GLY A 24 15.17 -11.50 5.55
N ASP A 25 14.29 -12.21 6.25
CA ASP A 25 13.42 -11.64 7.29
C ASP A 25 14.22 -10.96 8.42
N GLU A 26 15.23 -11.63 8.96
CA GLU A 26 16.01 -11.09 10.10
C GLU A 26 16.67 -9.75 9.82
N ARG A 27 17.17 -9.56 8.59
CA ARG A 27 17.89 -8.34 8.20
C ARG A 27 16.93 -7.18 7.97
N VAL A 28 15.73 -7.46 7.46
CA VAL A 28 14.64 -6.49 7.34
C VAL A 28 14.12 -6.09 8.72
N GLU A 29 13.99 -7.04 9.65
CA GLU A 29 13.55 -6.75 11.03
C GLU A 29 14.56 -5.89 11.78
N ARG A 30 15.86 -6.23 11.73
CA ARG A 30 16.90 -5.40 12.36
C ARG A 30 16.91 -3.98 11.81
N ALA A 31 16.78 -3.82 10.49
CA ALA A 31 16.71 -2.49 9.87
C ALA A 31 15.46 -1.72 10.32
N ALA A 32 14.29 -2.35 10.28
CA ALA A 32 13.03 -1.73 10.69
C ALA A 32 13.03 -1.33 12.17
N GLN A 33 13.58 -2.17 13.06
CA GLN A 33 13.74 -1.85 14.48
C GLN A 33 14.75 -0.73 14.72
N HIS A 34 15.85 -0.71 13.99
CA HIS A 34 16.85 0.35 14.09
C HIS A 34 16.27 1.73 13.72
N MET A 35 15.45 1.78 12.66
CA MET A 35 14.78 3.01 12.21
C MET A 35 13.48 3.32 12.96
N GLY A 36 12.88 2.33 13.62
CA GLY A 36 11.56 2.41 14.25
C GLY A 36 11.51 3.07 15.63
N ARG A 37 12.61 3.69 16.12
CA ARG A 37 12.71 4.21 17.49
C ARG A 37 11.71 5.32 17.84
N VAL A 38 11.28 6.11 16.84
CA VAL A 38 10.32 7.22 17.05
C VAL A 38 8.98 6.94 16.36
N ARG A 39 9.01 6.31 15.18
CA ARG A 39 7.82 5.99 14.41
C ARG A 39 8.12 4.84 13.45
N LYS A 40 7.09 4.06 13.08
CA LYS A 40 7.21 3.02 12.05
C LYS A 40 7.78 3.62 10.75
N PRO A 41 8.95 3.17 10.27
CA PRO A 41 9.56 3.68 9.05
C PRO A 41 8.75 3.28 7.82
N TYR A 42 8.79 4.11 6.79
CA TYR A 42 8.27 3.77 5.47
C TYR A 42 9.15 2.70 4.80
N LEU A 43 8.54 1.83 3.99
CA LEU A 43 9.26 0.80 3.24
C LEU A 43 10.33 1.37 2.30
N SER A 44 10.11 2.56 1.73
CA SER A 44 11.10 3.25 0.91
C SER A 44 12.37 3.62 1.68
N ALA A 45 12.24 4.02 2.95
CA ALA A 45 13.37 4.31 3.82
C ALA A 45 14.13 3.02 4.20
N VAL A 46 13.39 1.93 4.47
CA VAL A 46 13.99 0.64 4.77
C VAL A 46 14.79 0.08 3.58
N CYS A 47 14.23 0.15 2.38
CA CYS A 47 14.92 -0.24 1.15
C CYS A 47 16.22 0.56 0.97
N ARG A 48 16.16 1.89 1.14
CA ARG A 48 17.34 2.76 1.03
C ARG A 48 18.41 2.43 2.07
N TYR A 49 18.03 2.19 3.32
CA TYR A 49 18.97 1.81 4.38
C TYR A 49 19.66 0.47 4.12
N LEU A 50 18.91 -0.49 3.56
CA LEU A 50 19.44 -1.80 3.18
C LEU A 50 20.24 -1.76 1.86
N GLY A 51 20.29 -0.62 1.17
CA GLY A 51 20.99 -0.46 -0.11
C GLY A 51 20.32 -1.20 -1.27
N VAL A 52 19.06 -1.59 -1.12
CA VAL A 52 18.31 -2.36 -2.12
C VAL A 52 17.19 -1.52 -2.72
N TRP A 53 16.91 -1.76 -3.99
CA TRP A 53 15.91 -1.03 -4.74
C TRP A 53 14.89 -2.00 -5.34
N PRO A 54 13.60 -1.89 -5.00
CA PRO A 54 12.58 -2.75 -5.60
C PRO A 54 12.52 -2.55 -7.11
N PRO A 55 12.21 -3.60 -7.90
CA PRO A 55 12.05 -3.48 -9.34
C PRO A 55 10.97 -2.44 -9.72
N ILE A 56 11.14 -1.81 -10.88
CA ILE A 56 10.26 -0.74 -11.37
C ILE A 56 8.81 -1.20 -11.47
N SER A 57 8.59 -2.47 -11.85
CA SER A 57 7.27 -3.11 -11.90
C SER A 57 6.56 -3.16 -10.55
N LEU A 58 7.29 -3.25 -9.43
CA LEU A 58 6.71 -3.17 -8.08
C LEU A 58 6.51 -1.73 -7.62
N ARG A 59 7.32 -0.77 -8.08
CA ARG A 59 7.14 0.65 -7.74
C ARG A 59 5.98 1.30 -8.50
N TYR A 60 5.84 0.91 -9.77
CA TYR A 60 4.78 1.31 -10.66
C TYR A 60 4.13 0.03 -11.16
N PRO A 61 3.25 -0.59 -10.34
CA PRO A 61 2.44 -1.68 -10.84
C PRO A 61 1.71 -1.14 -12.09
N PRO A 62 1.73 -1.88 -13.20
CA PRO A 62 0.90 -1.51 -14.34
C PRO A 62 -0.51 -1.31 -13.80
N ARG A 63 -1.17 -0.19 -14.16
CA ARG A 63 -2.60 -0.03 -13.87
C ARG A 63 -3.24 -1.30 -14.40
N HIS A 64 -3.67 -2.19 -13.50
CA HIS A 64 -4.36 -3.40 -13.92
C HIS A 64 -5.53 -2.90 -14.75
N GLY A 65 -5.53 -3.26 -16.04
CA GLY A 65 -6.60 -2.91 -16.95
C GLY A 65 -7.92 -3.33 -16.30
N ALA A 66 -8.84 -2.38 -16.18
CA ALA A 66 -10.13 -2.55 -15.53
C ALA A 66 -10.06 -3.33 -14.20
N VAL A 67 -9.55 -2.69 -13.14
CA VAL A 67 -9.95 -3.10 -11.80
C VAL A 67 -11.48 -3.13 -11.81
N ASP A 68 -12.08 -4.27 -11.48
CA ASP A 68 -13.54 -4.42 -11.46
C ASP A 68 -14.11 -3.46 -10.42
N HIS A 69 -14.53 -2.29 -10.90
CA HIS A 69 -15.12 -1.24 -10.09
C HIS A 69 -16.64 -1.43 -9.96
N ALA A 70 -17.23 -2.53 -10.42
CA ALA A 70 -18.68 -2.72 -10.43
C ALA A 70 -19.32 -2.51 -9.05
N VAL A 71 -18.63 -2.95 -7.98
CA VAL A 71 -19.08 -2.71 -6.60
C VAL A 71 -19.02 -1.22 -6.26
N GLY A 72 -17.92 -0.55 -6.58
CA GLY A 72 -17.74 0.89 -6.35
C GLY A 72 -18.75 1.73 -7.14
N ASP A 73 -18.95 1.40 -8.42
CA ASP A 73 -19.90 2.06 -9.32
C ASP A 73 -21.33 1.86 -8.85
N ARG A 74 -21.68 0.67 -8.35
CA ARG A 74 -22.99 0.40 -7.75
C ARG A 74 -23.23 1.28 -6.53
N TYR A 75 -22.30 1.34 -5.58
CA TYR A 75 -22.46 2.19 -4.40
C TYR A 75 -22.48 3.68 -4.76
N LEU A 76 -21.64 4.11 -5.70
CA LEU A 76 -21.62 5.48 -6.17
C LEU A 76 -22.95 5.88 -6.83
N THR A 77 -23.55 4.97 -7.59
CA THR A 77 -24.89 5.16 -8.17
C THR A 77 -25.95 5.30 -7.09
N LEU A 78 -25.94 4.45 -6.07
CA LEU A 78 -26.87 4.53 -4.93
C LEU A 78 -26.73 5.86 -4.17
N ILE A 79 -25.50 6.30 -3.92
CA ILE A 79 -25.23 7.60 -3.26
C ILE A 79 -25.83 8.74 -4.09
N ARG A 80 -25.57 8.75 -5.40
CA ARG A 80 -26.09 9.79 -6.31
C ARG A 80 -27.62 9.81 -6.33
N GLN A 81 -28.26 8.65 -6.34
CA GLN A 81 -29.73 8.53 -6.29
C GLN A 81 -30.29 9.08 -4.98
N HIS A 82 -29.68 8.75 -3.84
CA HIS A 82 -30.15 9.21 -2.53
C HIS A 82 -30.00 10.72 -2.38
N LEU A 83 -28.88 11.28 -2.84
CA LEU A 83 -28.66 12.73 -2.86
C LEU A 83 -29.66 13.44 -3.77
N ALA A 84 -29.92 12.91 -4.98
CA ALA A 84 -30.89 13.46 -5.92
C ALA A 84 -32.33 13.44 -5.38
N ALA A 85 -32.72 12.36 -4.69
CA ALA A 85 -34.03 12.28 -4.04
C ALA A 85 -34.18 13.32 -2.91
N HIS A 86 -33.11 13.61 -2.18
CA HIS A 86 -33.12 14.61 -1.11
C HIS A 86 -33.18 16.05 -1.64
N THR A 87 -32.54 16.33 -2.79
CA THR A 87 -32.64 17.65 -3.44
C THR A 87 -33.95 17.86 -4.19
N ALA A 88 -34.60 16.81 -4.70
CA ALA A 88 -35.88 16.91 -5.41
C ALA A 88 -37.12 16.98 -4.47
N GLY A 89 -36.97 16.56 -3.21
CA GLY A 89 -38.03 16.63 -2.19
C GLY A 89 -38.09 17.96 -1.42
N ARG A 90 -37.34 18.98 -1.85
CA ARG A 90 -37.28 20.32 -1.25
C ARG A 90 -37.79 21.36 -2.25
#